data_AF-A0A1S1PE45-F1
#
_entry.id   AF-A0A1S1PE45-F1
#
_cell.length_a   1.000
_cell.length_b   1.000
_cell.length_c   1.000
_cell.angle_alpha   90.00
_cell.angle_beta   90.00
_cell.angle_gamma   90.00
#
_symmetry.space_group_name_H-M   'P 1'
#
loop_
_entity.id
_entity.type
_entity.pdbx_description
1 polymer ?
#
loop_
_entity_poly.entity_id
_entity_poly.type
_entity_poly.pdbx_seq_one_letter_code
_entity_poly.pdbx_strand_id
1 'polypeptide(L)'
;MNTEIALMDTTTRSELTALAREARALQTAAGKLADRLDRAIQTAGATDADETPYKRADGRLTDAGIAAVNAAFEAGATVTEVAKQFGIHVSGASNRKKIWQAMAATR
;
A
#
# COMPACT_ATOMS: atom_id res chain seq x y z
N MET A 1 -31.18 10.94 -58.64
CA MET A 1 -29.93 11.37 -57.97
C MET A 1 -30.33 11.65 -56.52
N ASN A 2 -30.11 10.68 -55.64
CA ASN A 2 -30.67 10.68 -54.29
C ASN A 2 -29.90 11.67 -53.41
N THR A 3 -30.60 12.70 -52.93
CA THR A 3 -30.07 13.68 -51.98
C THR A 3 -30.71 13.47 -50.62
N GLU A 4 -30.68 12.22 -50.11
CA GLU A 4 -30.96 11.94 -48.70
C GLU A 4 -29.67 12.12 -47.89
N ILE A 5 -29.18 13.35 -47.82
CA ILE A 5 -28.47 13.79 -46.63
C ILE A 5 -29.57 14.42 -45.78
N ALA A 6 -30.30 13.55 -45.06
CA ALA A 6 -31.24 13.99 -44.04
C ALA A 6 -30.48 14.91 -43.09
N LEU A 7 -30.83 16.20 -43.13
CA LEU A 7 -30.31 17.21 -42.22
C LEU A 7 -30.51 16.70 -40.81
N MET A 8 -29.41 16.31 -40.14
CA MET A 8 -29.41 15.95 -38.74
C MET A 8 -30.13 17.06 -37.97
N ASP A 9 -31.27 16.72 -37.36
CA ASP A 9 -32.14 17.70 -36.73
C ASP A 9 -31.38 18.41 -35.60
N THR A 10 -31.69 19.67 -35.36
CA THR A 10 -30.99 20.53 -34.40
C THR A 10 -31.04 19.99 -32.96
N THR A 11 -32.10 19.25 -32.63
CA THR A 11 -32.30 18.56 -31.36
C THR A 11 -31.32 17.40 -31.24
N THR A 12 -31.27 16.50 -32.23
CA THR A 12 -30.30 15.40 -32.28
C THR A 12 -28.86 15.92 -32.17
N ARG A 13 -28.52 17.03 -32.85
CA ARG A 13 -27.19 17.65 -32.73
C ARG A 13 -26.89 18.16 -31.32
N SER A 14 -27.88 18.76 -30.67
CA SER A 14 -27.74 19.28 -29.30
C SER A 14 -27.57 18.15 -28.29
N GLU A 15 -28.35 17.07 -28.42
CA GLU A 15 -28.26 15.88 -27.56
C GLU A 15 -26.91 15.17 -27.70
N LEU A 16 -26.42 14.96 -28.93
CA LEU A 16 -25.10 14.38 -29.15
C LEU A 16 -23.97 15.24 -28.57
N THR A 17 -24.12 16.57 -28.62
CA THR A 17 -23.15 17.50 -28.03
C THR A 17 -23.16 17.43 -26.51
N ALA A 18 -24.34 17.32 -25.89
CA ALA A 18 -24.49 17.13 -24.45
C ALA A 18 -23.86 15.80 -24.00
N LEU A 19 -24.16 14.71 -24.71
CA LEU A 19 -23.60 13.39 -24.44
C LEU A 19 -22.07 13.39 -24.57
N ALA A 20 -21.52 14.05 -25.58
CA ALA A 20 -20.08 14.20 -25.75
C ALA A 20 -19.43 14.99 -24.59
N ARG A 21 -20.13 15.99 -24.04
CA ARG A 21 -19.66 16.74 -22.87
C ARG A 21 -19.63 15.87 -21.62
N GLU A 22 -20.67 15.09 -21.40
CA GLU A 22 -20.78 14.16 -20.27
C GLU A 22 -19.73 13.06 -20.35
N ALA A 23 -19.50 12.48 -21.53
CA ALA A 23 -18.45 11.49 -21.74
C ALA A 23 -17.05 12.04 -21.40
N ARG A 24 -16.75 13.28 -21.79
CA ARG A 24 -15.49 13.96 -21.42
C ARG A 24 -15.37 14.21 -19.92
N ALA A 25 -16.48 14.56 -19.26
CA ALA A 25 -16.50 14.74 -17.81
C ALA A 25 -16.23 13.40 -17.08
N LEU A 26 -16.81 12.30 -17.56
CA LEU A 26 -16.56 10.97 -17.03
C LEU A 26 -15.10 10.55 -17.22
N GLN A 27 -14.52 10.78 -18.40
CA GLN A 27 -13.10 10.52 -18.66
C GLN A 27 -12.19 11.30 -17.68
N THR A 28 -12.52 12.56 -17.42
CA THR A 28 -11.77 13.40 -16.46
C THR A 28 -11.89 12.87 -15.03
N ALA A 29 -13.08 12.42 -14.63
CA ALA A 29 -13.31 11.84 -13.31
C ALA A 29 -12.55 10.51 -13.14
N ALA A 30 -12.54 9.67 -14.16
CA ALA A 30 -11.78 8.42 -14.18
C ALA A 30 -10.28 8.66 -14.04
N GLY A 31 -9.74 9.67 -14.75
CA GLY A 31 -8.33 10.07 -14.59
C GLY A 31 -7.99 10.49 -13.16
N LYS A 32 -8.84 11.32 -12.54
CA LYS A 32 -8.66 11.73 -11.12
C LYS A 32 -8.75 10.56 -10.14
N LEU A 33 -9.58 9.55 -10.44
CA LEU A 33 -9.66 8.34 -9.64
C LEU A 33 -8.38 7.51 -9.77
N ALA A 34 -7.87 7.32 -10.98
CA ALA A 34 -6.59 6.65 -11.22
C ALA A 34 -5.45 7.34 -10.46
N ASP A 35 -5.34 8.68 -10.54
CA ASP A 35 -4.32 9.45 -9.80
C ASP A 35 -4.45 9.29 -8.27
N ARG A 36 -5.67 9.11 -7.75
CA ARG A 36 -5.90 8.85 -6.33
C ARG A 36 -5.49 7.43 -5.96
N LEU A 37 -5.78 6.45 -6.81
CA LEU A 37 -5.39 5.06 -6.60
C LEU A 37 -3.87 4.90 -6.66
N ASP A 38 -3.19 5.53 -7.63
CA ASP A 38 -1.72 5.52 -7.71
C ASP A 38 -1.09 6.14 -6.47
N ARG A 39 -1.62 7.27 -6.00
CA ARG A 39 -1.18 7.85 -4.72
C ARG A 39 -1.45 6.91 -3.55
N ALA A 40 -2.64 6.31 -3.48
CA ALA A 40 -2.97 5.36 -2.43
C ALA A 40 -2.03 4.15 -2.42
N ILE A 41 -1.67 3.61 -3.59
CA ILE A 41 -0.70 2.51 -3.74
C ILE A 41 0.69 2.96 -3.28
N GLN A 42 1.13 4.16 -3.68
CA GLN A 42 2.41 4.72 -3.23
C GLN A 42 2.45 4.97 -1.71
N THR A 43 1.34 5.40 -1.11
CA THR A 43 1.23 5.62 0.34
C THR A 43 0.92 4.35 1.14
N ALA A 44 0.35 3.32 0.51
CA ALA A 44 0.12 2.02 1.15
C ALA A 44 1.43 1.28 1.44
N GLY A 45 2.52 1.64 0.76
CA GLY A 45 3.88 1.26 1.16
C GLY A 45 4.49 2.13 2.28
N ALA A 46 3.81 3.21 2.68
CA ALA A 46 4.24 4.19 3.69
C ALA A 46 3.45 4.12 5.01
N THR A 47 2.68 3.05 5.22
CA THR A 47 2.10 2.64 6.52
C THR A 47 2.88 1.39 6.93
N ASP A 48 3.99 1.49 7.64
CA ASP A 48 4.07 1.54 9.12
C ASP A 48 5.38 2.19 9.59
N ALA A 49 5.64 3.43 9.17
CA ALA A 49 6.83 4.17 9.61
C ALA A 49 6.50 5.32 10.57
N ASP A 50 5.37 5.25 11.28
CA ASP A 50 5.03 6.20 12.33
C ASP A 50 5.09 5.52 13.71
N GLU A 51 6.15 5.84 14.44
CA GLU A 51 6.30 5.75 15.89
C GLU A 51 5.98 4.42 16.61
N THR A 52 6.73 3.37 16.31
CA THR A 52 7.10 2.45 17.41
C THR A 52 8.61 2.45 17.58
N PRO A 53 9.15 2.90 18.73
CA PRO A 53 10.58 3.05 18.94
C PRO A 53 11.17 1.66 19.25
N TYR A 54 11.09 0.74 18.30
CA TYR A 54 11.65 -0.59 18.45
C TYR A 54 13.17 -0.56 18.51
N LYS A 55 13.80 0.56 18.14
CA LYS A 55 15.25 0.77 18.18
C LYS A 55 15.59 1.97 19.06
N ARG A 56 16.60 1.80 19.91
CA ARG A 56 17.25 2.85 20.69
C ARG A 56 18.18 3.67 19.79
N ALA A 57 18.62 4.83 20.30
CA ALA A 57 19.58 5.69 19.60
C ALA A 57 20.93 5.02 19.30
N ASP A 58 21.31 3.97 20.05
CA ASP A 58 22.52 3.16 19.82
C ASP A 58 22.31 2.05 18.76
N GLY A 59 21.13 1.98 18.14
CA GLY A 59 20.79 0.98 17.13
C GLY A 59 20.34 -0.37 17.68
N ARG A 60 20.34 -0.58 19.01
CA ARG A 60 19.85 -1.81 19.65
C ARG A 60 18.33 -1.80 19.77
N LEU A 61 17.70 -2.97 19.85
CA LEU A 61 16.26 -3.06 20.08
C LEU A 61 15.90 -2.55 21.49
N THR A 62 14.78 -1.84 21.62
CA THR A 62 14.13 -1.59 22.92
C THR A 62 13.45 -2.85 23.43
N ASP A 63 13.04 -2.86 24.71
CA ASP A 63 12.26 -3.99 25.26
C ASP A 63 10.95 -4.19 24.50
N ALA A 64 10.30 -3.11 24.08
CA ALA A 64 9.13 -3.16 23.20
C ALA A 64 9.47 -3.78 21.84
N GLY A 65 10.62 -3.42 21.25
CA GLY A 65 11.10 -4.01 20.00
C GLY A 65 11.43 -5.49 20.12
N ILE A 66 12.03 -5.88 21.25
CA ILE A 66 12.29 -7.28 21.61
C ILE A 66 10.98 -8.07 21.71
N ALA A 67 9.97 -7.53 22.40
CA ALA A 67 8.67 -8.17 22.55
C ALA A 67 7.95 -8.33 21.20
N ALA A 68 7.96 -7.28 20.36
CA ALA A 68 7.35 -7.31 19.03
C ALA A 68 8.03 -8.32 18.09
N VAL A 69 9.36 -8.37 18.08
CA VAL A 69 10.12 -9.36 17.30
C VAL A 69 9.80 -10.79 17.76
N ASN A 70 9.71 -11.03 19.07
CA ASN A 70 9.34 -12.34 19.59
C ASN A 70 7.91 -12.74 19.19
N ALA A 71 6.95 -11.81 19.27
CA ALA A 71 5.57 -12.05 18.84
C ALA A 71 5.48 -12.38 17.34
N ALA A 72 6.29 -11.73 16.51
CA ALA A 72 6.38 -12.06 15.09
C ALA A 72 6.90 -13.49 14.85
N PHE A 73 7.91 -13.93 15.61
CA PHE A 73 8.37 -15.32 15.52
C PHE A 73 7.33 -16.33 16.01
N GLU A 74 6.58 -15.98 17.05
CA GLU A 74 5.48 -16.81 17.56
C GLU A 74 4.32 -16.90 16.57
N ALA A 75 4.07 -15.85 15.80
CA ALA A 75 3.15 -15.85 14.65
C ALA A 75 3.67 -16.60 13.41
N GLY A 76 4.89 -17.15 13.46
CA GLY A 76 5.47 -17.95 12.38
C GLY A 76 6.31 -17.18 11.37
N ALA A 77 6.63 -15.89 11.61
CA ALA A 77 7.44 -15.10 10.70
C ALA A 77 8.86 -15.68 10.53
N THR A 78 9.40 -15.58 9.33
CA THR A 78 10.79 -15.96 9.02
C THR A 78 11.78 -14.88 9.48
N VAL A 79 13.05 -15.26 9.57
CA VAL A 79 14.14 -14.33 9.94
C VAL A 79 14.22 -13.15 8.96
N THR A 80 14.01 -13.40 7.67
CA THR A 80 14.08 -12.38 6.62
C THR A 80 12.90 -11.41 6.69
N GLU A 81 11.70 -11.92 6.96
CA GLU A 81 10.50 -11.10 7.14
C GLU A 81 10.64 -10.20 8.37
N VAL A 82 11.10 -10.74 9.50
CA VAL A 82 11.38 -9.96 10.71
C VAL A 82 12.46 -8.91 10.48
N ALA A 83 13.56 -9.26 9.79
CA ALA A 83 14.62 -8.30 9.48
C ALA A 83 14.10 -7.12 8.66
N LYS A 84 13.25 -7.39 7.66
CA LYS A 84 12.62 -6.38 6.82
C LYS A 84 11.60 -5.54 7.61
N GLN A 85 10.72 -6.19 8.37
CA GLN A 85 9.64 -5.55 9.12
C GLN A 85 10.15 -4.61 10.21
N PHE A 86 11.21 -5.00 10.94
CA PHE A 86 11.74 -4.23 12.07
C PHE A 86 12.99 -3.41 11.71
N GLY A 87 13.40 -3.39 10.43
CA GLY A 87 14.58 -2.65 9.97
C GLY A 87 15.87 -3.06 10.70
N ILE A 88 16.03 -4.35 11.02
CA ILE A 88 17.23 -4.90 11.68
C ILE A 88 18.03 -5.76 10.72
N HIS A 89 19.33 -5.88 10.97
CA HIS A 89 20.17 -6.76 10.16
C HIS A 89 19.74 -8.23 10.32
N VAL A 90 19.82 -9.01 9.23
CA VAL A 90 19.41 -10.43 9.20
C VAL A 90 20.14 -11.26 10.26
N SER A 91 21.43 -11.00 10.51
CA SER A 91 22.18 -11.65 11.58
C SER A 91 21.64 -11.32 12.98
N GLY A 92 21.14 -10.11 13.19
CA GLY A 92 20.49 -9.68 14.44
C GLY A 92 19.15 -10.39 14.65
N ALA A 93 18.33 -10.49 13.60
CA ALA A 93 17.08 -11.26 13.63
C ALA A 93 17.34 -12.77 13.89
N SER A 94 18.36 -13.34 13.25
CA SER A 94 18.77 -14.74 13.43
C SER A 94 19.23 -15.02 14.87
N ASN A 95 20.08 -14.16 15.43
CA ASN A 95 20.51 -14.29 16.83
C ASN A 95 19.32 -14.18 17.79
N ARG A 96 18.39 -13.24 17.53
CA ARG A 96 17.19 -13.09 18.35
C ARG A 96 16.28 -14.32 18.30
N LYS A 97 16.10 -14.93 17.12
CA LYS A 97 15.32 -16.16 16.98
C LYS A 97 15.86 -17.29 17.86
N LYS A 98 17.19 -17.45 17.95
CA LYS A 98 17.82 -18.45 18.83
C LYS A 98 17.52 -18.19 20.31
N ILE A 99 17.62 -16.93 20.74
CA ILE A 99 17.30 -16.51 22.12
C ILE A 99 15.83 -16.79 22.43
N TRP A 100 14.91 -16.41 21.53
CA TRP A 100 13.49 -16.68 21.68
C TRP A 100 13.18 -18.19 21.76
N GLN A 101 13.78 -19.02 20.89
CA GLN A 101 13.62 -20.47 20.93
C GLN A 101 14.09 -21.08 22.27
N ALA A 102 15.22 -20.61 22.80
CA ALA A 102 15.72 -21.07 24.10
C ALA A 102 14.77 -20.67 25.25
N MET A 103 14.21 -19.46 25.21
CA MET A 103 13.21 -19.01 26.19
C MET A 103 11.90 -19.80 26.09
N ALA A 104 11.44 -20.09 24.88
CA ALA A 104 10.23 -20.87 24.63
C ALA A 104 10.37 -22.33 25.09
N ALA A 105 11.56 -22.92 24.95
CA ALA A 105 11.84 -24.28 25.42
C ALA A 105 11.92 -24.41 26.96
N THR A 106 11.99 -23.29 27.68
CA THR A 106 12.06 -23.27 29.16
C THR A 106 10.67 -23.03 29.80
N ARG A 107 9.63 -22.80 28.99
CA ARG A 107 8.23 -22.64 29.43
C ARG A 107 7.48 -23.96 29.34
#